data_AF-A0A7J8QQA6-F1
#
_entry.id   AF-A0A7J8QQA6-F1
#
_cell.length_a   1.000
_cell.length_b   1.000
_cell.length_c   1.000
_cell.angle_alpha   90.00
_cell.angle_beta   90.00
_cell.angle_gamma   90.00
#
_symmetry.space_group_name_H-M   'P 1'
#
loop_
_entity.id
_entity.type
_entity.pdbx_description
1 polymer ?
#
loop_
_entity_poly.entity_id
_entity_poly.type
_entity_poly.pdbx_seq_one_letter_code
_entity_poly.pdbx_strand_id
1 'polypeptide(L)'
;MVIPYLTENYGASRDPPEKQAPMCTVHSFPHNIDHCLTWARSEFEGLLEKTPAEVNACLSNPVEYATSMRNAADAQAKDNLERILKCLDRGKCETFQDCVTWARLRFEDYFVNRIKQLKFTFPEDAATSTGAPFWSAPKRFPHPLQFSAVDPSHLQFIMAASILRAATFDIPVPDLVKNPKMLAEAVEKVIVPDFQPKEDVKIATDEKATRSAGSVDNVAVINQLLLKLELCRNNLSSEFRMKPIQFEKG
;
A
#
# COMPACT_ATOMS: atom_id res chain seq x y z
N MET A 1 -1.82 38.36 22.15
CA MET A 1 -0.94 39.46 21.70
C MET A 1 0.40 39.27 22.37
N VAL A 2 1.46 39.05 21.58
CA VAL A 2 2.83 38.93 22.13
C VAL A 2 3.42 40.32 22.22
N ILE A 3 3.79 40.75 23.42
CA ILE A 3 4.35 42.07 23.70
C ILE A 3 5.85 41.91 23.99
N PRO A 4 6.73 42.52 23.17
CA PRO A 4 8.18 42.46 23.37
C PRO A 4 8.57 42.89 24.79
N TYR A 5 9.47 42.11 25.42
CA TYR A 5 9.98 42.35 26.78
C TYR A 5 8.94 42.27 27.92
N LEU A 6 7.69 41.88 27.65
CA LEU A 6 6.63 41.84 28.67
C LEU A 6 5.88 40.51 28.74
N THR A 7 5.62 39.86 27.60
CA THR A 7 4.94 38.56 27.58
C THR A 7 5.85 37.49 27.02
N GLU A 8 5.53 36.24 27.35
CA GLU A 8 6.12 35.09 26.69
C GLU A 8 5.81 35.09 25.19
N ASN A 9 6.73 34.53 24.40
CA ASN A 9 6.51 34.32 22.97
C ASN A 9 5.62 33.07 22.75
N TYR A 10 5.04 32.95 21.56
CA TYR A 10 4.13 31.85 21.23
C TYR A 10 4.74 30.44 21.43
N GLY A 11 6.04 30.29 21.23
CA GLY A 11 6.75 29.01 21.42
C GLY A 11 7.19 28.70 22.85
N ALA A 12 6.88 29.58 23.82
CA ALA A 12 7.18 29.35 25.23
C ALA A 12 6.24 28.31 25.87
N SER A 13 5.02 28.19 25.33
CA SER A 13 4.12 27.07 25.62
C SER A 13 4.27 26.01 24.54
N ARG A 14 4.39 24.75 24.95
CA ARG A 14 4.33 23.61 24.02
C ARG A 14 2.89 23.17 23.88
N ASP A 15 2.32 23.37 22.70
CA ASP A 15 1.07 22.72 22.35
C ASP A 15 1.24 21.19 22.42
N PRO A 16 0.21 20.44 22.84
CA PRO A 16 0.27 18.98 22.84
C PRO A 16 0.62 18.47 21.44
N PRO A 17 1.58 17.53 21.30
CA PRO A 17 1.88 16.95 20.01
C PRO A 17 0.64 16.23 19.47
N GLU A 18 0.47 16.28 18.15
CA GLU A 18 -0.60 15.55 17.48
C GLU A 18 -0.44 14.04 17.76
N LYS A 19 -1.52 13.40 18.22
CA LYS A 19 -1.50 11.98 18.54
C LYS A 19 -1.57 11.17 17.24
N GLN A 20 -0.51 10.46 16.91
CA GLN A 20 -0.51 9.53 15.78
C GLN A 20 -0.92 8.13 16.26
N ALA A 21 -1.80 7.48 15.50
CA ALA A 21 -2.18 6.10 15.77
C ALA A 21 -0.97 5.17 15.55
N PRO A 22 -0.74 4.20 16.44
CA PRO A 22 0.36 3.24 16.29
C PRO A 22 0.22 2.38 15.02
N MET A 23 1.35 2.01 14.41
CA MET A 23 1.36 1.32 13.11
C MET A 23 0.59 -0.01 13.12
N CYS A 24 0.65 -0.81 14.19
CA CYS A 24 -0.13 -2.04 14.28
C CYS A 24 -1.65 -1.77 14.33
N THR A 25 -2.07 -0.66 14.94
CA THR A 25 -3.46 -0.24 15.01
C THR A 25 -3.97 0.20 13.64
N VAL A 26 -3.16 0.94 12.88
CA VAL A 26 -3.51 1.37 11.51
C VAL A 26 -3.55 0.19 10.54
N HIS A 27 -2.60 -0.75 10.63
CA HIS A 27 -2.44 -1.81 9.63
C HIS A 27 -3.15 -3.13 9.97
N SER A 28 -3.51 -3.39 11.23
CA SER A 28 -4.03 -4.71 11.64
C SER A 28 -5.25 -4.63 12.54
N PHE A 29 -5.35 -3.63 13.42
CA PHE A 29 -6.43 -3.55 14.41
C PHE A 29 -7.14 -2.18 14.44
N PRO A 30 -7.65 -1.67 13.30
CA PRO A 30 -8.40 -0.42 13.29
C PRO A 30 -9.72 -0.59 14.06
N HIS A 31 -10.09 0.40 14.87
CA HIS A 31 -11.29 0.34 15.70
C HIS A 31 -12.13 1.62 15.65
N ASN A 32 -11.68 2.65 14.92
CA ASN A 32 -12.42 3.87 14.61
C ASN A 32 -12.17 4.27 13.13
N ILE A 33 -12.94 5.26 12.65
CA ILE A 33 -12.85 5.71 11.25
C ILE A 33 -11.52 6.41 10.95
N ASP A 34 -10.94 7.12 11.91
CA ASP A 34 -9.67 7.84 11.73
C ASP A 34 -8.51 6.88 11.42
N HIS A 35 -8.49 5.70 12.03
CA HIS A 35 -7.52 4.66 11.73
C HIS A 35 -7.67 4.14 10.29
N CYS A 36 -8.91 3.93 9.85
CA CYS A 36 -9.20 3.51 8.48
C CYS A 36 -8.81 4.59 7.46
N LEU A 37 -9.09 5.88 7.75
CA LEU A 37 -8.72 7.00 6.89
C LEU A 37 -7.20 7.20 6.81
N THR A 38 -6.51 7.05 7.95
CA THR A 38 -5.04 7.10 8.01
C THR A 38 -4.43 5.99 7.16
N TRP A 39 -4.95 4.77 7.27
CA TRP A 39 -4.52 3.65 6.43
C TRP A 39 -4.77 3.93 4.94
N ALA A 40 -5.99 4.35 4.58
CA ALA A 40 -6.35 4.61 3.19
C ALA A 40 -5.48 5.72 2.56
N ARG A 41 -5.17 6.78 3.31
CA ARG A 41 -4.25 7.83 2.87
C ARG A 41 -2.83 7.30 2.68
N SER A 42 -2.33 6.49 3.62
CA SER A 42 -1.01 5.87 3.51
C SER A 42 -0.88 4.98 2.27
N GLU A 43 -1.91 4.18 1.96
CA GLU A 43 -1.93 3.35 0.75
C GLU A 43 -2.02 4.20 -0.53
N PHE A 44 -2.81 5.29 -0.53
CA PHE A 44 -2.85 6.25 -1.64
C PHE A 44 -1.44 6.82 -1.92
N GLU A 45 -0.81 7.42 -0.92
CA GLU A 45 0.53 8.03 -1.05
C GLU A 45 1.56 6.98 -1.46
N GLY A 46 1.51 5.79 -0.85
CA GLY A 46 2.42 4.70 -1.16
C GLY A 46 2.33 4.25 -2.62
N LEU A 47 1.11 4.03 -3.12
CA LEU A 47 0.88 3.45 -4.45
C LEU A 47 0.95 4.46 -5.59
N LEU A 48 0.47 5.68 -5.37
CA LEU A 48 0.22 6.66 -6.44
C LEU A 48 1.22 7.81 -6.45
N GLU A 49 1.92 8.05 -5.34
CA GLU A 49 2.93 9.11 -5.25
C GLU A 49 4.34 8.52 -5.12
N LYS A 50 4.60 7.82 -4.00
CA LYS A 50 5.93 7.33 -3.63
C LYS A 50 6.43 6.24 -4.59
N THR A 51 5.57 5.29 -4.96
CA THR A 51 5.99 4.23 -5.90
C THR A 51 6.34 4.77 -7.29
N PRO A 52 5.49 5.58 -7.95
CA PRO A 52 5.85 6.20 -9.24
C PRO A 52 7.10 7.08 -9.16
N ALA A 53 7.29 7.85 -8.08
CA ALA A 53 8.48 8.67 -7.89
C ALA A 53 9.75 7.81 -7.77
N GLU A 54 9.68 6.73 -6.99
CA GLU A 54 10.79 5.78 -6.82
C GLU A 54 11.16 5.08 -8.14
N VAL A 55 10.15 4.69 -8.93
CA VAL A 55 10.35 4.13 -10.28
C VAL A 55 11.10 5.15 -11.15
N ASN A 56 10.66 6.40 -11.18
CA ASN A 56 11.29 7.44 -12.00
C ASN A 56 12.73 7.73 -11.55
N ALA A 57 13.00 7.74 -10.24
CA ALA A 57 14.36 7.88 -9.70
C ALA A 57 15.27 6.74 -10.17
N CYS A 58 14.77 5.49 -10.10
CA CYS A 58 15.49 4.32 -10.58
C CYS A 58 15.75 4.37 -12.10
N LEU A 59 14.79 4.80 -12.91
CA LEU A 59 14.92 4.85 -14.37
C LEU A 59 15.82 5.99 -14.84
N SER A 60 15.91 7.09 -14.08
CA SER A 60 16.69 8.27 -14.47
C SER A 60 18.19 8.05 -14.31
N ASN A 61 18.63 7.46 -13.19
CA ASN A 61 20.04 7.14 -12.94
C ASN A 61 20.21 5.70 -12.43
N PRO A 62 20.05 4.67 -13.28
CA PRO A 62 19.95 3.30 -12.79
C PRO A 62 21.21 2.76 -12.12
N VAL A 63 22.40 3.17 -12.58
CA VAL A 63 23.68 2.74 -12.01
C VAL A 63 23.88 3.32 -10.61
N GLU A 64 23.61 4.61 -10.44
CA GLU A 64 23.70 5.29 -9.15
C GLU A 64 22.65 4.76 -8.19
N TYR A 65 21.41 4.58 -8.65
CA TYR A 65 20.33 4.00 -7.86
C TYR A 65 20.69 2.60 -7.35
N ALA A 66 21.17 1.71 -8.23
CA ALA A 66 21.61 0.37 -7.86
C ALA A 66 22.77 0.40 -6.85
N THR A 67 23.71 1.33 -7.00
CA THR A 67 24.83 1.52 -6.06
C THR A 67 24.33 1.98 -4.69
N SER A 68 23.41 2.95 -4.65
CA SER A 68 22.77 3.42 -3.41
C SER A 68 22.04 2.29 -2.67
N MET A 69 21.24 1.48 -3.39
CA MET A 69 20.53 0.35 -2.79
C MET A 69 21.49 -0.72 -2.22
N ARG A 70 22.62 -0.99 -2.91
CA ARG A 70 23.66 -1.90 -2.41
C ARG A 70 24.37 -1.34 -1.18
N ASN A 71 24.64 -0.05 -1.15
CA ASN A 71 25.32 0.60 -0.02
C ASN A 71 24.43 0.65 1.22
N ALA A 72 23.12 0.90 1.05
CA ALA A 72 22.17 0.88 2.14
C ALA A 72 22.01 -0.54 2.74
N ALA A 73 21.87 -1.55 1.88
CA ALA A 73 21.81 -2.97 2.26
C ALA A 73 20.78 -3.32 3.37
N ASP A 74 19.73 -2.49 3.54
CA ASP A 74 18.78 -2.59 4.63
C ASP A 74 17.37 -3.05 4.16
N ALA A 75 16.46 -3.20 5.11
CA ALA A 75 15.08 -3.59 4.84
C ALA A 75 14.35 -2.56 3.96
N GLN A 76 14.69 -1.27 4.08
CA GLN A 76 14.05 -0.21 3.31
C GLN A 76 14.45 -0.27 1.83
N ALA A 77 15.74 -0.52 1.55
CA ALA A 77 16.24 -0.73 0.20
C ALA A 77 15.59 -1.96 -0.46
N LYS A 78 15.47 -3.06 0.29
CA LYS A 78 14.74 -4.25 -0.16
C LYS A 78 13.27 -3.93 -0.48
N ASP A 79 12.55 -3.30 0.44
CA ASP A 79 11.13 -2.95 0.28
C ASP A 79 10.92 -2.03 -0.94
N ASN A 80 11.80 -1.06 -1.16
CA ASN A 80 11.76 -0.17 -2.31
C ASN A 80 11.91 -0.94 -3.63
N LEU A 81 12.90 -1.83 -3.73
CA LEU A 81 13.15 -2.64 -4.93
C LEU A 81 11.99 -3.61 -5.22
N GLU A 82 11.48 -4.29 -4.19
CA GLU A 82 10.30 -5.17 -4.34
C GLU A 82 9.08 -4.39 -4.82
N ARG A 83 8.87 -3.18 -4.31
CA ARG A 83 7.76 -2.30 -4.71
C ARG A 83 7.89 -1.83 -6.15
N ILE A 84 9.09 -1.43 -6.59
CA ILE A 84 9.35 -1.07 -7.99
C ILE A 84 9.06 -2.27 -8.90
N LEU A 85 9.63 -3.44 -8.60
CA LEU A 85 9.42 -4.66 -9.38
C LEU A 85 7.95 -5.03 -9.45
N LYS A 86 7.24 -5.02 -8.32
CA LYS A 86 5.80 -5.27 -8.30
C LYS A 86 5.02 -4.27 -9.17
N CYS A 87 5.47 -3.01 -9.25
CA CYS A 87 4.83 -2.00 -10.08
C CYS A 87 5.08 -2.20 -11.58
N LEU A 88 6.31 -2.56 -11.97
CA LEU A 88 6.76 -2.65 -13.37
C LEU A 88 6.58 -4.02 -14.02
N ASP A 89 6.44 -5.07 -13.22
CA ASP A 89 6.20 -6.44 -13.69
C ASP A 89 4.72 -6.79 -13.53
N ARG A 90 4.33 -7.37 -12.38
CA ARG A 90 2.95 -7.85 -12.13
C ARG A 90 1.88 -6.77 -12.13
N GLY A 91 2.26 -5.53 -11.83
CA GLY A 91 1.35 -4.39 -11.71
C GLY A 91 1.36 -3.47 -12.91
N LYS A 92 2.13 -3.78 -13.97
CA LYS A 92 2.19 -2.95 -15.17
C LYS A 92 0.82 -2.91 -15.84
N CYS A 93 0.41 -1.74 -16.31
CA CYS A 93 -0.78 -1.57 -17.11
C CYS A 93 -0.39 -1.00 -18.47
N GLU A 94 -1.03 -1.48 -19.53
CA GLU A 94 -0.87 -0.95 -20.90
C GLU A 94 -2.21 -0.47 -21.46
N THR A 95 -3.31 -1.02 -20.93
CA THR A 95 -4.68 -0.65 -21.27
C THR A 95 -5.47 -0.25 -20.02
N PHE A 96 -6.61 0.42 -20.22
CA PHE A 96 -7.51 0.73 -19.11
C PHE A 96 -8.10 -0.54 -18.46
N GLN A 97 -8.30 -1.62 -19.22
CA GLN A 97 -8.75 -2.90 -18.68
C GLN A 97 -7.72 -3.52 -17.72
N ASP A 98 -6.42 -3.31 -17.96
CA ASP A 98 -5.37 -3.72 -17.03
C ASP A 98 -5.46 -2.93 -15.72
N CYS A 99 -5.80 -1.64 -15.79
CA CYS A 99 -6.06 -0.82 -14.60
C CYS A 99 -7.27 -1.32 -13.80
N VAL A 100 -8.35 -1.72 -14.49
CA VAL A 100 -9.53 -2.34 -13.86
C VAL A 100 -9.16 -3.66 -13.20
N THR A 101 -8.37 -4.50 -13.87
CA THR A 101 -7.84 -5.76 -13.32
C THR A 101 -7.00 -5.50 -12.07
N TRP A 102 -6.07 -4.55 -12.14
CA TRP A 102 -5.23 -4.15 -11.02
C TRP A 102 -6.07 -3.66 -9.82
N ALA A 103 -7.08 -2.83 -10.07
CA ALA A 103 -7.98 -2.33 -9.03
C ALA A 103 -8.81 -3.45 -8.39
N ARG A 104 -9.33 -4.39 -9.20
CA ARG A 104 -10.11 -5.53 -8.68
C ARG A 104 -9.27 -6.48 -7.84
N LEU A 105 -8.03 -6.76 -8.26
CA LEU A 105 -7.09 -7.54 -7.46
C LEU A 105 -6.64 -6.79 -6.20
N ARG A 106 -6.61 -5.46 -6.24
CA ARG A 106 -6.32 -4.65 -5.06
C ARG A 106 -7.44 -4.67 -4.03
N PHE A 107 -8.69 -4.62 -4.48
CA PHE A 107 -9.85 -4.85 -3.62
C PHE A 107 -9.76 -6.21 -2.93
N GLU A 108 -9.43 -7.26 -3.70
CA GLU A 108 -9.27 -8.61 -3.15
C GLU A 108 -8.15 -8.66 -2.11
N ASP A 109 -6.98 -8.06 -2.38
CA ASP A 109 -5.88 -8.00 -1.44
C ASP A 109 -6.30 -7.34 -0.11
N TYR A 110 -6.83 -6.12 -0.18
CA TYR A 110 -7.11 -5.29 0.98
C TYR A 110 -8.27 -5.80 1.84
N PHE A 111 -9.41 -6.06 1.21
CA PHE A 111 -10.65 -6.26 1.95
C PHE A 111 -11.00 -7.74 2.13
N VAL A 112 -10.26 -8.64 1.47
CA VAL A 112 -10.54 -10.08 1.48
C VAL A 112 -9.33 -10.87 1.94
N ASN A 113 -8.24 -10.88 1.20
CA ASN A 113 -7.09 -11.77 1.43
C ASN A 113 -6.33 -11.42 2.71
N ARG A 114 -6.03 -10.13 2.95
CA ARG A 114 -5.39 -9.70 4.21
C ARG A 114 -6.25 -10.03 5.42
N ILE A 115 -7.58 -9.92 5.28
CA ILE A 115 -8.52 -10.25 6.35
C ILE A 115 -8.59 -11.77 6.59
N LYS A 116 -8.65 -12.57 5.52
CA LYS A 116 -8.58 -14.04 5.60
C LYS A 116 -7.26 -14.50 6.24
N GLN A 117 -6.14 -13.89 5.87
CA GLN A 117 -4.84 -14.18 6.48
C GLN A 117 -4.81 -13.81 7.97
N LEU A 118 -5.35 -12.64 8.34
CA LEU A 118 -5.42 -12.21 9.73
C LEU A 118 -6.25 -13.18 10.60
N LYS A 119 -7.38 -13.66 10.07
CA LYS A 119 -8.21 -14.69 10.72
C LYS A 119 -7.52 -16.04 10.81
N PHE A 120 -6.74 -16.42 9.80
CA PHE A 120 -5.96 -17.66 9.83
C PHE A 120 -4.87 -17.59 10.92
N THR A 121 -4.17 -16.46 11.02
CA THR A 121 -3.13 -16.24 12.03
C THR A 121 -3.71 -16.09 13.44
N PHE A 122 -4.87 -15.43 13.59
CA PHE A 122 -5.57 -15.29 14.87
C PHE A 122 -7.05 -15.67 14.70
N PRO A 123 -7.38 -16.97 14.89
CA PRO A 123 -8.77 -17.44 14.89
C PRO A 123 -9.67 -16.67 15.87
N GLU A 124 -10.98 -16.77 15.69
CA GLU A 124 -11.95 -16.01 16.50
C GLU A 124 -11.89 -16.35 17.99
N ASP A 125 -11.61 -17.61 18.29
CA ASP A 125 -11.43 -18.19 19.63
C ASP A 125 -9.98 -18.11 20.13
N ALA A 126 -9.08 -17.44 19.40
CA ALA A 126 -7.69 -17.30 19.81
C ALA A 126 -7.58 -16.65 21.20
N ALA A 127 -6.67 -17.19 22.02
CA ALA A 127 -6.37 -16.69 23.36
C ALA A 127 -4.93 -16.17 23.44
N THR A 128 -4.69 -15.20 24.31
CA THR A 128 -3.35 -14.73 24.67
C THR A 128 -2.62 -15.78 25.52
N SER A 129 -1.33 -15.59 25.76
CA SER A 129 -0.53 -16.42 26.68
C SER A 129 -1.09 -16.47 28.11
N THR A 130 -1.90 -15.50 28.50
CA THR A 130 -2.58 -15.44 29.80
C THR A 130 -3.96 -16.10 29.80
N GLY A 131 -4.40 -16.68 28.67
CA GLY A 131 -5.70 -17.33 28.51
C GLY A 131 -6.87 -16.37 28.28
N ALA A 132 -6.63 -15.05 28.17
CA ALA A 132 -7.66 -14.08 27.84
C ALA A 132 -7.97 -14.12 26.33
N PRO A 133 -9.21 -13.79 25.89
CA PRO A 133 -9.51 -13.70 24.47
C PRO A 133 -8.60 -12.69 23.75
N PHE A 134 -8.00 -13.10 22.64
CA PHE A 134 -7.16 -12.22 21.81
C PHE A 134 -7.99 -11.07 21.22
N TRP A 135 -9.21 -11.40 20.77
CA TRP A 135 -10.19 -10.45 20.23
C TRP A 135 -11.04 -9.83 21.33
N SER A 136 -10.40 -9.04 22.19
CA SER A 136 -11.06 -8.19 23.18
C SER A 136 -10.83 -6.71 22.85
N ALA A 137 -11.70 -5.83 23.37
CA ALA A 137 -11.54 -4.38 23.18
C ALA A 137 -10.10 -3.92 23.48
N PRO A 138 -9.50 -3.07 22.62
CA PRO A 138 -10.11 -2.39 21.47
C PRO A 138 -10.11 -3.21 20.16
N LYS A 139 -9.56 -4.43 20.13
CA LYS A 139 -9.48 -5.27 18.93
C LYS A 139 -10.86 -5.80 18.56
N ARG A 140 -11.18 -5.75 17.26
CA ARG A 140 -12.45 -6.23 16.70
C ARG A 140 -12.17 -7.37 15.73
N PHE A 141 -12.89 -8.48 15.86
CA PHE A 141 -12.76 -9.58 14.92
C PHE A 141 -13.26 -9.14 13.52
N PRO A 142 -12.42 -9.24 12.47
CA PRO A 142 -12.76 -8.71 11.15
C PRO A 142 -13.52 -9.75 10.32
N HIS A 143 -14.27 -9.26 9.33
CA HIS A 143 -14.97 -10.10 8.35
C HIS A 143 -14.49 -9.73 6.95
N PRO A 144 -14.01 -10.71 6.14
CA PRO A 144 -13.60 -10.42 4.78
C PRO A 144 -14.83 -10.00 3.96
N LEU A 145 -14.68 -8.98 3.13
CA LEU A 145 -15.75 -8.57 2.23
C LEU A 145 -15.93 -9.60 1.11
N GLN A 146 -17.12 -9.61 0.53
CA GLN A 146 -17.38 -10.26 -0.76
C GLN A 146 -17.60 -9.16 -1.78
N PHE A 147 -16.76 -9.13 -2.82
CA PHE A 147 -16.92 -8.15 -3.89
C PHE A 147 -18.30 -8.31 -4.54
N SER A 148 -18.93 -7.18 -4.88
CA SER A 148 -20.23 -7.13 -5.52
C SER A 148 -20.25 -5.96 -6.50
N ALA A 149 -20.50 -6.24 -7.78
CA ALA A 149 -20.58 -5.24 -8.82
C ALA A 149 -21.87 -4.40 -8.76
N VAL A 150 -22.83 -4.77 -7.90
CA VAL A 150 -24.03 -3.96 -7.65
C VAL A 150 -23.90 -3.06 -6.43
N ASP A 151 -22.86 -3.27 -5.60
CA ASP A 151 -22.58 -2.39 -4.47
C ASP A 151 -21.88 -1.11 -4.98
N PRO A 152 -22.50 0.08 -4.80
CA PRO A 152 -21.93 1.32 -5.29
C PRO A 152 -20.57 1.65 -4.68
N SER A 153 -20.34 1.30 -3.41
CA SER A 153 -19.08 1.60 -2.72
C SER A 153 -17.93 0.74 -3.26
N HIS A 154 -18.22 -0.53 -3.57
CA HIS A 154 -17.24 -1.42 -4.20
C HIS A 154 -16.90 -0.94 -5.61
N LEU A 155 -17.90 -0.61 -6.43
CA LEU A 155 -17.66 -0.05 -7.76
C LEU A 155 -16.92 1.29 -7.71
N GLN A 156 -17.23 2.16 -6.75
CA GLN A 156 -16.55 3.44 -6.59
C GLN A 156 -15.06 3.27 -6.27
N PHE A 157 -14.70 2.31 -5.40
CA PHE A 157 -13.31 1.95 -5.16
C PHE A 157 -12.61 1.53 -6.46
N ILE A 158 -13.23 0.63 -7.22
CA ILE A 158 -12.66 0.14 -8.48
C ILE A 158 -12.49 1.27 -9.49
N MET A 159 -13.51 2.12 -9.64
CA MET A 159 -13.48 3.27 -10.54
C MET A 159 -12.32 4.21 -10.19
N ALA A 160 -12.25 4.67 -8.95
CA ALA A 160 -11.22 5.60 -8.50
C ALA A 160 -9.82 4.98 -8.64
N ALA A 161 -9.63 3.74 -8.18
CA ALA A 161 -8.35 3.05 -8.27
C ALA A 161 -7.90 2.83 -9.73
N SER A 162 -8.82 2.50 -10.64
CA SER A 162 -8.50 2.29 -12.06
C SER A 162 -8.12 3.59 -12.75
N ILE A 163 -8.86 4.67 -12.50
CA ILE A 163 -8.59 6.00 -13.07
C ILE A 163 -7.24 6.52 -12.59
N LEU A 164 -6.97 6.44 -11.29
CA LEU A 164 -5.70 6.88 -10.71
C LEU A 164 -4.54 6.03 -11.22
N ARG A 165 -4.73 4.70 -11.35
CA ARG A 165 -3.71 3.83 -11.94
C ARG A 165 -3.42 4.19 -13.39
N ALA A 166 -4.46 4.42 -14.19
CA ALA A 166 -4.32 4.85 -15.57
C ALA A 166 -3.56 6.17 -15.67
N ALA A 167 -3.89 7.16 -14.85
CA ALA A 167 -3.16 8.42 -14.77
C ALA A 167 -1.67 8.21 -14.43
N THR A 168 -1.32 7.32 -13.49
CA THR A 168 0.09 7.03 -13.15
C THR A 168 0.90 6.39 -14.28
N PHE A 169 0.25 5.66 -15.19
CA PHE A 169 0.87 5.01 -16.36
C PHE A 169 0.69 5.80 -17.65
N ASP A 170 0.09 6.99 -17.59
CA ASP A 170 -0.28 7.79 -18.75
C ASP A 170 -1.20 7.07 -19.76
N ILE A 171 -2.14 6.28 -19.24
CA ILE A 171 -3.12 5.54 -20.03
C ILE A 171 -4.39 6.40 -20.17
N PRO A 172 -4.94 6.56 -21.39
CA PRO A 172 -6.20 7.25 -21.60
C PRO A 172 -7.35 6.61 -20.81
N VAL A 173 -8.09 7.44 -20.08
CA VAL A 173 -9.29 7.02 -19.34
C VAL A 173 -10.51 7.17 -20.26
N PRO A 174 -11.22 6.07 -20.58
CA PRO A 174 -12.38 6.15 -21.46
C PRO A 174 -13.58 6.74 -20.71
N ASP A 175 -14.39 7.59 -21.36
CA ASP A 175 -15.57 8.23 -20.75
C ASP A 175 -16.57 7.21 -20.19
N LEU A 176 -16.64 6.04 -20.80
CA LEU A 176 -17.51 4.93 -20.41
C LEU A 176 -17.25 4.44 -18.97
N VAL A 177 -16.09 4.71 -18.38
CA VAL A 177 -15.82 4.34 -16.98
C VAL A 177 -16.79 5.01 -16.00
N LYS A 178 -17.33 6.18 -16.37
CA LYS A 178 -18.32 6.91 -15.57
C LYS A 178 -19.70 6.25 -15.58
N ASN A 179 -19.92 5.28 -16.47
CA ASN A 179 -21.13 4.47 -16.50
C ASN A 179 -20.94 3.23 -15.59
N PRO A 180 -21.64 3.14 -14.44
CA PRO A 180 -21.47 2.03 -13.50
C PRO A 180 -21.72 0.66 -14.12
N LYS A 181 -22.62 0.55 -15.11
CA LYS A 181 -22.92 -0.73 -15.77
C LYS A 181 -21.74 -1.22 -16.60
N MET A 182 -21.14 -0.34 -17.39
CA MET A 182 -20.00 -0.70 -18.23
C MET A 182 -18.76 -1.04 -17.39
N LEU A 183 -18.56 -0.30 -16.27
CA LEU A 183 -17.51 -0.65 -15.32
C LEU A 183 -17.78 -2.02 -14.67
N ALA A 184 -19.01 -2.30 -14.24
CA ALA A 184 -19.37 -3.61 -13.68
C ALA A 184 -19.05 -4.75 -14.66
N GLU A 185 -19.47 -4.63 -15.92
CA GLU A 185 -19.18 -5.60 -16.98
C GLU A 185 -17.67 -5.80 -17.21
N ALA A 186 -16.87 -4.74 -17.12
CA ALA A 186 -15.42 -4.81 -17.24
C ALA A 186 -14.77 -5.52 -16.04
N VAL A 187 -15.31 -5.32 -14.84
CA VAL A 187 -14.81 -5.93 -13.60
C VAL A 187 -15.17 -7.41 -13.52
N GLU A 188 -16.35 -7.80 -13.98
CA GLU A 188 -16.81 -9.21 -13.98
C GLU A 188 -15.94 -10.12 -14.86
N LYS A 189 -15.22 -9.57 -15.83
CA LYS A 189 -14.26 -10.29 -16.68
C LYS A 189 -12.94 -10.59 -15.98
N VAL A 190 -12.68 -9.99 -14.82
CA VAL A 190 -11.41 -10.14 -14.10
C VAL A 190 -11.36 -11.49 -13.39
N ILE A 191 -10.36 -12.30 -13.72
CA ILE A 191 -10.06 -13.54 -13.00
C ILE A 191 -9.36 -13.19 -11.69
N VAL A 192 -9.98 -13.57 -10.58
CA VAL A 192 -9.46 -13.34 -9.23
C VAL A 192 -8.90 -14.67 -8.70
N PRO A 193 -7.60 -14.75 -8.40
CA PRO A 193 -7.01 -15.97 -7.85
C PRO A 193 -7.57 -16.29 -6.46
N ASP A 194 -7.74 -17.57 -6.18
CA ASP A 194 -8.14 -18.05 -4.85
C ASP A 194 -7.08 -17.73 -3.79
N PHE A 195 -7.56 -17.36 -2.61
CA PHE A 195 -6.70 -17.15 -1.45
C PHE A 195 -6.12 -18.47 -0.94
N GLN A 196 -4.82 -18.49 -0.71
CA GLN A 196 -4.12 -19.57 -0.02
C GLN A 196 -3.48 -19.01 1.26
N PRO A 197 -3.86 -19.52 2.45
CA PRO A 197 -3.27 -19.06 3.70
C PRO A 197 -1.79 -19.38 3.75
N LYS A 198 -1.00 -18.44 4.28
CA LYS A 198 0.42 -18.64 4.54
C LYS A 198 0.63 -18.95 6.01
N GLU A 199 1.37 -20.02 6.27
CA GLU A 199 1.88 -20.36 7.60
C GLU A 199 2.99 -19.38 8.01
N ASP A 200 3.17 -19.21 9.31
CA ASP A 200 4.25 -18.41 9.92
C ASP A 200 4.32 -16.92 9.55
N VAL A 201 3.23 -16.33 9.05
CA VAL A 201 3.15 -14.89 8.82
C VAL A 201 3.19 -14.15 10.16
N LYS A 202 4.26 -13.39 10.40
CA LYS A 202 4.42 -12.53 11.58
C LYS A 202 3.61 -11.25 11.42
N ILE A 203 2.45 -11.19 12.08
CA ILE A 203 1.63 -9.98 12.18
C ILE A 203 1.98 -9.30 13.51
N ALA A 204 2.37 -8.02 13.46
CA ALA A 204 2.72 -7.27 14.66
C ALA A 204 1.47 -7.00 15.51
N THR A 205 1.42 -7.56 16.72
CA THR A 205 0.29 -7.43 17.66
C THR A 205 0.51 -6.39 18.76
N ASP A 206 1.71 -5.82 18.83
CA ASP A 206 2.13 -4.85 19.85
C ASP A 206 2.81 -3.64 19.20
N GLU A 207 2.54 -2.46 19.74
CA GLU A 207 3.04 -1.15 19.31
C GLU A 207 4.56 -1.02 19.49
N LYS A 208 5.15 -1.81 20.41
CA LYS A 208 6.58 -1.79 20.74
C LYS A 208 7.44 -2.75 19.93
N ALA A 209 6.85 -3.54 19.03
CA ALA A 209 7.60 -4.52 18.24
C ALA A 209 8.45 -3.82 17.15
N THR A 210 9.74 -3.63 17.43
CA THR A 210 10.71 -3.08 16.47
C THR A 210 10.92 -4.05 15.31
N ARG A 211 10.87 -3.57 14.05
CA ARG A 211 11.33 -4.36 12.90
C ARG A 211 12.82 -4.62 13.05
N SER A 212 13.22 -5.89 13.03
CA SER A 212 14.60 -6.34 13.22
C SER A 212 15.56 -5.76 12.17
N ALA A 213 16.74 -5.31 12.63
CA ALA A 213 17.83 -4.79 11.81
C ALA A 213 18.46 -5.86 10.90
N GLY A 214 18.98 -5.43 9.75
CA GLY A 214 19.36 -6.26 8.61
C GLY A 214 20.37 -7.38 8.91
N SER A 215 20.13 -8.53 8.28
CA SER A 215 21.06 -9.67 8.28
C SER A 215 21.87 -9.70 6.98
N VAL A 216 22.94 -10.51 6.95
CA VAL A 216 23.78 -10.79 5.77
C VAL A 216 22.97 -11.27 4.55
N ASP A 217 21.77 -11.82 4.77
CA ASP A 217 20.84 -12.23 3.72
C ASP A 217 20.37 -11.05 2.83
N ASN A 218 20.28 -9.84 3.39
CA ASN A 218 19.75 -8.68 2.67
C ASN A 218 20.60 -8.28 1.45
N VAL A 219 21.93 -8.41 1.53
CA VAL A 219 22.82 -8.03 0.42
C VAL A 219 22.62 -8.96 -0.79
N ALA A 220 22.50 -10.27 -0.55
CA ALA A 220 22.25 -11.25 -1.61
C ALA A 220 20.86 -11.02 -2.25
N VAL A 221 19.84 -10.80 -1.42
CA VAL A 221 18.47 -10.50 -1.88
C VAL A 221 18.43 -9.21 -2.70
N ILE A 222 19.07 -8.13 -2.25
CA ILE A 222 19.12 -6.86 -2.98
C ILE A 222 19.76 -7.05 -4.36
N ASN A 223 20.87 -7.78 -4.46
CA ASN A 223 21.49 -8.06 -5.75
C ASN A 223 20.58 -8.86 -6.68
N GLN A 224 19.84 -9.84 -6.17
CA GLN A 224 18.86 -10.58 -6.97
C GLN A 224 17.70 -9.70 -7.46
N LEU A 225 17.21 -8.79 -6.61
CA LEU A 225 16.16 -7.85 -6.99
C LEU A 225 16.65 -6.86 -8.06
N LEU A 226 17.88 -6.37 -7.94
CA LEU A 226 18.49 -5.49 -8.94
C LEU A 226 18.63 -6.18 -10.31
N LEU A 227 19.03 -7.45 -10.35
CA LEU A 227 19.09 -8.22 -11.60
C LEU A 227 17.71 -8.36 -12.27
N LYS A 228 16.67 -8.66 -11.49
CA LYS A 228 15.29 -8.70 -12.00
C LYS A 228 14.84 -7.34 -12.52
N LEU A 229 15.27 -6.26 -11.85
CA LEU A 229 14.91 -4.90 -12.22
C LEU A 229 15.58 -4.47 -13.52
N GLU A 230 16.84 -4.86 -13.74
CA GLU A 230 17.52 -4.66 -15.02
C GLU A 230 16.80 -5.37 -16.17
N LEU A 231 16.34 -6.61 -15.96
CA LEU A 231 15.54 -7.33 -16.96
C LEU A 231 14.21 -6.61 -17.26
N CYS A 232 13.50 -6.16 -16.22
CA CYS A 232 12.26 -5.39 -16.39
C CYS A 232 12.49 -4.10 -17.17
N ARG A 233 13.57 -3.37 -16.85
CA ARG A 233 13.94 -2.12 -17.51
C ARG A 233 14.22 -2.32 -19.00
N ASN A 234 14.88 -3.41 -19.38
CA ASN A 234 15.19 -3.69 -20.79
C ASN A 234 13.92 -3.92 -21.64
N ASN A 235 12.79 -4.23 -21.01
CA ASN A 235 11.49 -4.37 -21.68
C ASN A 235 10.66 -3.07 -21.70
N LEU A 236 11.21 -1.96 -21.17
CA LEU A 236 10.56 -0.65 -21.16
C LEU A 236 11.18 0.27 -22.21
N SER A 237 10.38 1.19 -22.74
CA SER A 237 10.89 2.29 -23.57
C SER A 237 11.85 3.17 -22.76
N SER A 238 12.90 3.70 -23.39
CA SER A 238 13.85 4.65 -22.75
C SER A 238 13.14 5.88 -22.18
N GLU A 239 12.07 6.31 -22.86
CA GLU A 239 11.26 7.48 -22.51
C GLU A 239 10.19 7.17 -21.46
N PHE A 240 10.01 5.89 -21.07
CA PHE A 240 8.98 5.52 -20.11
C PHE A 240 9.23 6.22 -18.77
N ARG A 241 8.25 7.01 -18.33
CA ARG A 241 8.20 7.62 -17.00
C ARG A 241 6.79 7.49 -16.47
N MET A 242 6.67 7.24 -15.18
CA MET A 242 5.38 7.26 -14.50
C MET A 242 5.00 8.69 -14.12
N LYS A 243 3.72 8.93 -13.85
CA LYS A 243 3.20 10.21 -13.36
C LYS A 243 2.78 10.10 -11.89
N PRO A 244 3.64 10.48 -10.93
CA PRO A 244 3.25 10.52 -9.51
C PRO A 244 2.06 11.46 -9.31
N ILE A 245 1.09 11.04 -8.51
CA ILE A 245 -0.10 11.83 -8.17
C ILE A 245 0.08 12.36 -6.76
N GLN A 246 0.13 13.69 -6.63
CA GLN A 246 0.11 14.34 -5.33
C GLN A 246 -1.32 14.44 -4.81
N PHE A 247 -1.48 14.25 -3.51
CA PHE A 247 -2.79 14.39 -2.87
C PHE A 247 -3.23 15.85 -2.88
N GLU A 248 -4.38 16.12 -3.50
CA GLU A 248 -5.02 17.43 -3.52
C GLU A 248 -6.48 17.29 -3.02
N LYS A 249 -6.85 18.10 -2.03
CA LYS A 249 -8.21 18.10 -1.43
C LYS A 249 -9.13 19.18 -2.03
N GLY A 250 -8.57 20.06 -2.86
CA GLY A 250 -9.15 21.32 -3.32
C GLY A 250 -10.30 21.17 -4.30
#